data_AF-A0A316JNN4-F1
#
_entry.id   AF-A0A316JNN4-F1
#
_cell.length_a   1.000
_cell.length_b   1.000
_cell.length_c   1.000
_cell.angle_alpha   90.00
_cell.angle_beta   90.00
_cell.angle_gamma   90.00
#
_symmetry.space_group_name_H-M   'P 1'
#
loop_
_entity.id
_entity.type
_entity.pdbx_description
1 polymer ?
#
loop_
_entity_poly.entity_id
_entity_poly.type
_entity_poly.pdbx_seq_one_letter_code
_entity_poly.pdbx_strand_id
1 'polypeptide(L)' 'MVVQIIQNQCARAMNADFKAAGKSPPPGMVQDTCNCVAQRIEQRDSIEEAKAFCVKQSAAKYGPV' A
#
# COMPACT_ATOMS: atom_id res chain seq x y z
N MET A 1 -6.27 -0.84 -16.64
CA MET A 1 -7.42 -1.43 -15.91
C MET A 1 -7.00 -2.20 -14.66
N VAL A 2 -5.99 -3.09 -14.71
CA VAL A 2 -5.55 -3.88 -13.53
C VAL A 2 -4.99 -3.02 -12.38
N VAL A 3 -4.26 -1.94 -12.69
CA VAL A 3 -3.68 -1.01 -11.71
C VAL A 3 -4.72 -0.39 -10.76
N GLN A 4 -5.87 0.05 -11.28
CA GLN A 4 -6.93 0.65 -10.44
C GLN A 4 -7.58 -0.37 -9.50
N ILE A 5 -7.67 -1.63 -9.92
CA ILE A 5 -8.18 -2.72 -9.08
C ILE A 5 -7.20 -2.97 -7.93
N ILE A 6 -5.90 -3.04 -8.22
CA ILE A 6 -4.84 -3.20 -7.22
C ILE A 6 -4.88 -2.04 -6.22
N GLN A 7 -4.98 -0.80 -6.71
CA GLN A 7 -5.03 0.38 -5.85
C GLN A 7 -6.24 0.36 -4.91
N ASN A 8 -7.43 0.05 -5.42
CA ASN A 8 -8.65 -0.03 -4.61
C ASN A 8 -8.58 -1.16 -3.57
N GLN A 9 -8.08 -2.33 -3.95
CA GLN A 9 -7.95 -3.47 -3.04
C GLN A 9 -6.88 -3.23 -1.97
N CYS A 10 -5.74 -2.67 -2.35
CA CYS A 10 -4.70 -2.25 -1.43
C CYS A 10 -5.24 -1.21 -0.44
N ALA A 11 -5.98 -0.21 -0.92
CA ALA A 11 -6.53 0.84 -0.05
C ALA A 11 -7.56 0.29 0.93
N ARG A 12 -8.41 -0.65 0.49
CA ARG A 12 -9.35 -1.35 1.39
C ARG A 12 -8.63 -2.17 2.44
N ALA A 13 -7.62 -2.95 2.05
CA ALA A 13 -6.84 -3.78 2.96
C ALA A 13 -6.13 -2.92 4.02
N MET A 14 -5.36 -1.91 3.59
CA MET A 14 -4.67 -1.01 4.53
C MET A 14 -5.66 -0.33 5.47
N ASN A 15 -6.75 0.26 4.96
CA ASN A 15 -7.73 0.89 5.83
C ASN A 15 -8.36 -0.09 6.83
N ALA A 16 -8.56 -1.35 6.45
CA ALA A 16 -9.04 -2.39 7.37
C ALA A 16 -7.99 -2.72 8.44
N ASP A 17 -6.72 -2.85 8.08
CA ASP A 17 -5.61 -3.08 9.01
C ASP A 17 -5.46 -1.93 10.01
N PHE A 18 -5.46 -0.68 9.53
CA PHE A 18 -5.39 0.49 10.40
C PHE A 18 -6.61 0.59 11.32
N LYS A 19 -7.81 0.37 10.79
CA LYS A 19 -9.04 0.36 11.59
C LYS A 19 -9.01 -0.73 12.66
N ALA A 20 -8.51 -1.92 12.34
CA ALA A 20 -8.34 -3.00 13.31
C ALA A 20 -7.28 -2.66 14.37
N ALA A 21 -6.21 -1.95 13.99
CA ALA A 21 -5.20 -1.45 14.90
C ALA A 21 -5.64 -0.22 15.73
N GLY A 22 -6.85 0.30 15.51
CA GLY A 22 -7.34 1.53 16.15
C GLY A 22 -6.54 2.78 15.75
N LYS A 23 -5.75 2.69 14.67
CA LYS A 23 -4.95 3.80 14.13
C LYS A 23 -5.64 4.35 12.89
N SER A 24 -5.36 5.62 12.57
CA SER A 24 -5.71 6.18 11.28
C SER A 24 -4.44 6.33 10.44
N PRO A 25 -4.43 5.88 9.18
CA PRO A 25 -3.28 6.09 8.32
C PRO A 25 -3.09 7.60 8.11
N PRO A 26 -1.84 8.10 8.15
CA PRO A 26 -1.55 9.48 7.82
C PRO A 26 -2.04 9.83 6.40
N PRO A 27 -2.48 11.07 6.17
CA PRO A 27 -2.98 11.50 4.87
C PRO A 27 -1.93 11.27 3.77
N GLY A 28 -2.37 10.66 2.67
CA GLY A 28 -1.50 10.30 1.54
C GLY A 28 -0.80 8.93 1.68
N MET A 29 -0.70 8.34 2.88
CA MET A 29 0.03 7.08 3.08
C MET A 29 -0.54 5.92 2.29
N VAL A 30 -1.86 5.72 2.38
CA VAL A 30 -2.54 4.61 1.68
C VAL A 30 -2.39 4.78 0.17
N GLN A 31 -2.59 6.00 -0.34
CA GLN A 31 -2.50 6.28 -1.76
C GLN A 31 -1.06 6.09 -2.28
N ASP A 32 -0.05 6.59 -1.56
CA ASP A 32 1.37 6.43 -1.92
C ASP A 32 1.78 4.95 -1.92
N THR A 33 1.39 4.21 -0.88
CA THR A 33 1.72 2.77 -0.76
C THR A 33 1.08 1.97 -1.88
N CYS A 34 -0.20 2.21 -2.16
CA CYS A 34 -0.92 1.48 -3.20
C CYS A 34 -0.50 1.87 -4.61
N ASN A 35 -0.06 3.13 -4.81
CA ASN A 35 0.53 3.56 -6.07
C ASN A 35 1.90 2.89 -6.29
N CYS A 36 2.73 2.79 -5.24
CA CYS A 36 3.98 2.03 -5.29
C CYS A 36 3.74 0.56 -5.67
N VAL A 37 2.74 -0.10 -5.07
CA VAL A 37 2.42 -1.50 -5.38
C VAL A 37 1.99 -1.66 -6.85
N ALA A 38 1.17 -0.74 -7.36
CA ALA A 38 0.78 -0.74 -8.76
C ALA A 38 1.99 -0.61 -9.70
N GLN A 39 2.89 0.35 -9.45
CA GLN A 39 4.09 0.55 -10.27
C GLN A 39 5.01 -0.67 -10.26
N ARG A 40 5.15 -1.33 -9.11
CA ARG A 40 5.95 -2.55 -8.97
C ARG A 40 5.38 -3.72 -9.78
N ILE A 41 4.06 -3.90 -9.73
CA ILE A 41 3.38 -4.92 -10.52
C ILE A 41 3.46 -4.61 -12.03
N GLU A 42 3.42 -3.34 -12.43
CA GLU A 42 3.70 -2.93 -13.81
C GLU A 42 5.14 -3.25 -14.23
N GLN A 43 6.10 -3.22 -13.30
CA GLN A 43 7.49 -3.64 -13.50
C GLN A 43 7.67 -5.17 -13.49
N ARG A 44 6.59 -5.96 -13.46
CA ARG A 44 6.57 -7.43 -13.39
C ARG A 44 7.00 -8.01 -12.03
N ASP A 45 7.12 -7.18 -10.98
CA ASP A 45 7.34 -7.70 -9.63
C ASP A 45 6.09 -8.49 -9.16
N SER A 46 6.33 -9.52 -8.36
CA SER A 46 5.25 -10.28 -7.73
C SER A 46 4.48 -9.37 -6.76
N ILE A 47 3.18 -9.64 -6.55
CA ILE A 47 2.35 -8.87 -5.61
C ILE A 47 2.97 -8.88 -4.20
N GLU A 48 3.55 -10.01 -3.78
CA GLU A 48 4.21 -10.14 -2.48
C GLU A 48 5.47 -9.27 -2.36
N GLU A 49 6.33 -9.28 -3.38
CA GLU A 49 7.54 -8.44 -3.42
C GLU A 49 7.18 -6.95 -3.45
N ALA A 50 6.23 -6.58 -4.30
CA ALA A 50 5.69 -5.23 -4.38
C ALA A 50 5.15 -4.77 -3.02
N LYS A 51 4.35 -5.60 -2.34
CA LYS A 51 3.77 -5.28 -1.03
C LYS A 51 4.87 -5.12 0.03
N ALA A 52 5.82 -6.06 0.12
CA ALA A 52 6.90 -5.99 1.08
C ALA A 52 7.78 -4.74 0.89
N PHE A 53 8.12 -4.42 -0.36
CA PHE A 53 8.89 -3.23 -0.70
C PHE A 53 8.13 -1.95 -0.33
N CYS A 54 6.88 -1.83 -0.78
CA CYS A 54 6.10 -0.61 -0.62
C CYS A 54 5.66 -0.38 0.83
N VAL A 55 5.37 -1.43 1.60
CA VAL A 55 5.10 -1.30 3.05
C VAL A 55 6.36 -0.82 3.77
N LYS A 56 7.54 -1.35 3.44
CA LYS A 56 8.82 -0.89 4.02
C LYS A 56 9.12 0.57 3.68
N GLN A 57 8.89 0.97 2.42
CA GLN A 57 9.06 2.36 1.98
C GLN A 57 8.07 3.29 2.68
N SER A 58 6.81 2.85 2.83
CA SER A 58 5.77 3.60 3.52
C SER A 58 6.09 3.78 5.00
N ALA A 59 6.55 2.73 5.67
CA ALA A 59 6.98 2.78 7.06
C ALA A 59 8.18 3.73 7.27
N ALA A 60 9.11 3.79 6.30
CA ALA A 60 10.23 4.74 6.33
C ALA A 60 9.78 6.20 6.13
N LYS A 61 8.71 6.43 5.35
CA LYS A 61 8.23 7.78 5.02
C LYS A 61 7.25 8.35 6.04
N TYR A 62 6.39 7.52 6.60
CA TYR A 62 5.29 7.94 7.49
C TYR A 62 5.40 7.42 8.92
N GLY A 63 6.38 6.56 9.22
CA GLY A 63 6.52 5.87 10.50
C GLY A 63 5.87 4.48 10.50
N PRO A 64 6.10 3.67 11.56
CA PRO A 64 5.63 2.29 11.62
C PRO A 64 4.11 2.20 11.50
N VAL A 65 3.66 1.48 10.47
CA VAL A 65 2.26 1.08 10.26
C VAL A 65 1.79 0.12 11.34
#